data_AF-A0A2N6TVS0-F1
#
_entry.id   AF-A0A2N6TVS0-F1
#
_cell.length_a   1.000
_cell.length_b   1.000
_cell.length_c   1.000
_cell.angle_alpha   90.00
_cell.angle_beta   90.00
_cell.angle_gamma   90.00
#
_symmetry.space_group_name_H-M   'P 1'
#
loop_
_entity.id
_entity.type
_entity.pdbx_description
1 polymer ?
#
loop_
_entity_poly.entity_id
_entity_poly.type
_entity_poly.pdbx_seq_one_letter_code
_entity_poly.pdbx_strand_id
1 'polypeptide(L)'
;MTAKKYLDALADENGPAPSNPPIAAFSGKEAADFAAMLMDDSVPAADMFAAMKTAGRRGRPAAQEKREKSVQERFRLPESWSSYIDHAAKRDGFANKSDYLRSLVMADAEAHHEERRLQLA
;
A
#
# COMPACT_ATOMS: atom_id res chain seq x y z
N MET A 1 -14.34 -6.08 21.34
CA MET A 1 -14.56 -4.92 22.25
C MET A 1 -15.13 -3.79 21.42
N THR A 2 -16.28 -3.29 21.85
CA THR A 2 -17.30 -2.56 21.08
C THR A 2 -17.01 -1.06 21.04
N ALA A 3 -17.25 -0.44 19.88
CA ALA A 3 -17.09 1.00 19.62
C ALA A 3 -17.75 1.92 20.68
N LYS A 4 -18.74 1.42 21.42
CA LYS A 4 -19.35 2.10 22.58
C LYS A 4 -18.34 2.52 23.65
N LYS A 5 -17.32 1.70 23.95
CA LYS A 5 -16.31 2.04 24.96
C LYS A 5 -15.48 3.27 24.61
N TYR A 6 -15.27 3.54 23.32
CA TYR A 6 -14.54 4.72 22.86
C TYR A 6 -15.39 5.98 22.93
N LEU A 7 -16.71 5.86 22.67
CA LEU A 7 -17.63 7.00 22.75
C LEU A 7 -17.81 7.46 24.20
N ASP A 8 -17.98 6.51 25.12
CA ASP A 8 -18.15 6.81 26.55
C ASP A 8 -16.87 7.44 27.16
N ALA A 9 -15.68 7.06 26.68
CA ALA A 9 -14.40 7.64 27.12
C ALA A 9 -14.11 9.04 26.54
N LEU A 10 -14.76 9.42 25.44
CA LEU A 10 -14.66 10.76 24.87
C LEU A 10 -15.62 11.76 25.54
N ALA A 11 -16.66 11.25 26.22
CA ALA A 11 -17.63 12.06 26.95
C ALA A 11 -17.20 12.40 28.39
N ASP A 12 -16.16 11.74 28.90
CA ASP A 12 -15.55 12.02 30.21
C ASP A 12 -14.31 12.92 30.01
N GLU A 13 -14.49 14.24 30.16
CA GLU A 13 -13.42 15.24 29.95
C GLU A 13 -12.25 15.11 30.95
N ASN A 14 -12.36 14.28 32.00
CA ASN A 14 -11.31 14.04 32.99
C ASN A 14 -10.70 12.61 32.92
N GLY A 15 -11.07 11.82 31.93
CA GLY A 15 -10.53 10.47 31.73
C GLY A 15 -9.07 10.50 31.22
N PRO A 16 -8.24 9.48 31.53
CA PRO A 16 -6.91 9.38 30.94
C PRO A 16 -7.04 9.25 29.42
N ALA A 17 -6.33 10.11 28.68
CA ALA A 17 -6.33 10.08 27.23
C ALA A 17 -6.04 8.65 26.72
N PRO A 18 -6.79 8.16 25.71
CA PRO A 18 -6.63 6.79 25.24
C PRO A 18 -5.17 6.57 24.82
N SER A 19 -4.58 5.45 25.28
CA SER A 19 -3.17 5.12 25.03
C SER A 19 -2.78 5.10 23.55
N ASN A 20 -3.76 4.99 22.65
CA ASN A 20 -3.63 5.25 21.22
C ASN A 20 -4.79 6.15 20.79
N PRO A 21 -4.60 7.47 20.70
CA PRO A 21 -5.63 8.33 20.11
C PRO A 21 -5.79 7.98 18.62
N PRO A 22 -7.02 8.06 18.09
CA PRO A 22 -7.21 7.96 16.64
C PRO A 22 -6.35 9.03 15.96
N ILE A 23 -5.62 8.64 14.91
CA ILE A 23 -4.82 9.58 14.12
C ILE A 23 -5.80 10.61 13.54
N ALA A 24 -5.60 11.88 13.87
CA ALA A 24 -6.44 12.97 13.39
C ALA A 24 -6.43 13.00 11.86
N ALA A 25 -7.62 13.06 11.25
CA ALA A 25 -7.76 13.09 9.79
C ALA A 25 -7.21 14.40 9.16
N PHE A 26 -7.07 15.45 9.97
CA PHE A 26 -6.47 16.74 9.64
C PHE A 26 -5.94 17.37 10.95
N SER A 27 -4.93 18.24 10.87
CA SER A 27 -4.36 18.90 12.06
C SER A 27 -3.85 20.32 11.74
N GLY A 28 -3.69 21.15 12.77
CA GLY A 28 -3.18 22.51 12.64
C GLY A 28 -4.11 23.43 11.85
N LYS A 29 -3.55 24.16 10.86
CA LYS A 29 -4.28 25.17 10.09
C LYS A 29 -5.50 24.60 9.34
N GLU A 30 -5.39 23.39 8.81
CA GLU A 30 -6.50 22.72 8.09
C GLU A 30 -7.68 22.42 9.02
N ALA A 31 -7.41 22.13 10.30
CA ALA A 31 -8.45 21.94 11.30
C ALA A 31 -9.19 23.22 11.63
N ALA A 32 -8.44 24.32 11.76
CA ALA A 32 -9.00 25.64 12.02
C ALA A 32 -9.85 26.14 10.85
N ASP A 33 -9.36 25.96 9.61
CA ASP A 33 -10.07 26.38 8.40
C ASP A 33 -11.37 25.56 8.22
N PHE A 34 -11.34 24.25 8.50
CA PHE A 34 -12.56 23.42 8.48
C PHE A 34 -13.54 23.79 9.59
N ALA A 35 -13.06 24.07 10.81
CA ALA A 35 -13.90 24.52 11.91
C ALA A 35 -14.54 25.89 11.64
N ALA A 36 -13.81 26.80 11.01
CA ALA A 36 -14.34 28.09 10.58
C ALA A 36 -15.43 27.91 9.52
N MET A 37 -15.20 27.02 8.54
CA MET A 37 -16.20 26.67 7.52
C MET A 37 -17.45 26.03 8.16
N LEU A 38 -17.30 25.26 9.24
CA LEU A 38 -18.41 24.64 9.98
C LEU A 38 -19.31 25.63 10.71
N MET A 39 -18.73 26.74 11.17
CA MET A 39 -19.45 27.79 11.90
C MET A 39 -20.00 28.90 11.00
N ASP A 40 -19.77 28.80 9.69
CA ASP A 40 -20.23 29.77 8.71
C ASP A 40 -21.53 29.29 8.05
N ASP A 41 -22.65 29.90 8.46
CA ASP A 41 -24.00 29.61 7.93
C ASP A 41 -24.15 29.93 6.43
N SER A 42 -23.21 30.66 5.83
CA SER A 42 -23.24 30.99 4.41
C SER A 42 -22.68 29.86 3.53
N VAL A 43 -22.01 28.87 4.12
CA VAL A 43 -21.35 27.79 3.38
C VAL A 43 -22.32 26.64 3.14
N PRO A 44 -22.59 26.27 1.88
CA PRO A 44 -23.41 25.11 1.57
C PRO A 44 -22.78 23.81 2.07
N ALA A 45 -23.59 22.91 2.62
CA ALA A 45 -23.14 21.59 3.08
C ALA A 45 -22.35 20.80 2.03
N ALA A 46 -22.68 20.97 0.73
CA ALA A 46 -21.97 20.35 -0.38
C ALA A 46 -20.49 20.76 -0.46
N ASP A 47 -20.18 22.02 -0.18
CA ASP A 47 -18.82 22.55 -0.21
C ASP A 47 -18.02 22.07 0.99
N MET A 48 -18.68 21.90 2.14
CA MET A 48 -18.09 21.31 3.35
C MET A 48 -17.72 19.84 3.11
N PHE A 49 -18.60 19.08 2.45
CA PHE A 49 -18.32 17.69 2.07
C PHE A 49 -17.18 17.58 1.06
N ALA A 50 -17.06 18.54 0.14
CA ALA A 50 -15.94 18.61 -0.80
C ALA A 50 -14.62 18.89 -0.06
N ALA A 51 -14.58 19.87 0.85
CA ALA A 51 -13.42 20.21 1.67
C ALA A 51 -13.00 19.02 2.57
N MET A 52 -13.96 18.33 3.19
CA MET A 52 -13.69 17.13 4.00
C MET A 52 -13.06 16.00 3.16
N LYS A 53 -13.55 15.80 1.93
CA LYS A 53 -13.02 14.77 1.01
C LYS A 53 -11.62 15.09 0.50
N THR A 54 -11.22 16.34 0.41
CA THR A 54 -9.88 16.74 -0.04
C THR A 54 -8.87 16.73 1.11
N ALA A 55 -9.25 17.24 2.28
CA ALA A 55 -8.41 17.24 3.48
C ALA A 55 -8.09 15.80 3.96
N GLY A 56 -9.10 14.92 4.02
CA GLY A 56 -8.92 13.52 4.43
C GLY A 56 -8.17 12.62 3.42
N ARG A 57 -7.76 13.16 2.26
CA ARG A 57 -6.98 12.43 1.24
C ARG A 57 -5.48 12.68 1.33
N ARG A 58 -5.01 13.59 2.19
CA ARG A 58 -3.58 13.95 2.26
C ARG A 58 -2.67 12.84 2.82
N GLY A 59 -3.26 11.75 3.35
CA GLY A 59 -2.56 10.51 3.74
C GLY A 59 -3.03 9.25 3.02
N ARG A 60 -3.99 9.34 2.09
CA ARG A 60 -4.41 8.17 1.29
C ARG A 60 -3.58 8.18 0.02
N PRO A 61 -2.67 7.21 -0.21
CA PRO A 61 -1.92 7.17 -1.46
C PRO A 61 -2.91 7.26 -2.61
N ALA A 62 -2.67 8.22 -3.51
CA ALA A 62 -3.45 8.33 -4.73
C ALA A 62 -3.48 6.94 -5.35
N ALA A 63 -4.68 6.38 -5.54
CA ALA A 63 -4.87 5.03 -6.08
C ALA A 63 -4.48 4.94 -7.58
N GLN A 64 -3.54 5.78 -8.02
CA GLN A 64 -3.17 6.03 -9.41
C GLN A 64 -1.65 6.08 -9.64
N GLU A 65 -0.83 5.52 -8.75
CA GLU A 65 0.33 4.81 -9.25
C GLU A 65 -0.20 3.43 -9.65
N LYS A 66 -0.63 3.28 -10.92
CA LYS A 66 -1.02 1.99 -11.49
C LYS A 66 0.23 1.12 -11.54
N ARG A 67 0.65 0.57 -10.39
CA ARG A 67 1.61 -0.52 -10.36
C ARG A 67 1.04 -1.59 -11.28
N GLU A 68 1.85 -2.02 -12.23
CA GLU A 68 1.51 -3.16 -13.07
C GLU A 68 1.08 -4.30 -12.15
N LYS A 69 0.01 -5.01 -12.52
CA LYS A 69 -0.53 -6.09 -11.71
C LYS A 69 0.58 -7.11 -11.48
N SER A 70 1.15 -7.12 -10.29
CA SER A 70 2.17 -8.09 -9.90
C SER A 70 1.48 -9.33 -9.35
N VAL A 71 1.77 -10.47 -9.95
CA VAL A 71 1.41 -11.77 -9.38
C VAL A 71 2.50 -12.11 -8.37
N GLN A 72 2.11 -12.29 -7.11
CA GLN A 72 3.02 -12.75 -6.06
C GLN A 72 2.84 -14.26 -5.90
N GLU A 73 3.85 -15.03 -6.30
CA GLU A 73 3.90 -16.47 -6.03
C GLU A 73 4.86 -16.76 -4.88
N ARG A 74 4.48 -17.73 -4.04
CA ARG A 74 5.27 -18.16 -2.89
C ARG A 74 5.81 -19.55 -3.14
N PHE A 75 7.13 -19.65 -3.17
CA PHE A 75 7.83 -20.93 -3.30
C PHE A 75 8.49 -21.30 -1.98
N ARG A 76 8.44 -22.58 -1.63
CA ARG A 76 9.25 -23.12 -0.53
C ARG A 76 10.46 -23.80 -1.14
N LEU A 77 11.63 -23.35 -0.75
CA LEU A 77 12.91 -23.87 -1.20
C LEU A 77 13.74 -24.25 0.02
N PRO A 78 14.57 -25.30 -0.07
CA PRO A 78 15.62 -25.55 0.92
C PRO A 78 16.55 -24.35 1.07
N GLU A 79 17.09 -24.15 2.26
CA GLU A 79 17.97 -23.00 2.56
C GLU A 79 19.21 -22.96 1.66
N SER A 80 19.79 -24.13 1.36
CA SER A 80 20.93 -24.25 0.47
C SER A 80 20.65 -23.71 -0.94
N TRP A 81 19.42 -23.89 -1.43
CA TRP A 81 19.02 -23.41 -2.76
C TRP A 81 18.72 -21.92 -2.74
N SER A 82 18.05 -21.43 -1.69
CA SER A 82 17.83 -19.99 -1.49
C SER A 82 19.17 -19.23 -1.46
N SER A 83 20.15 -19.73 -0.70
CA SER A 83 21.49 -19.15 -0.62
C SER A 83 22.21 -19.18 -1.97
N TYR A 84 22.13 -20.31 -2.68
CA TYR A 84 22.70 -20.42 -4.03
C TYR A 84 22.13 -19.38 -5.00
N ILE A 85 20.80 -19.22 -5.03
CA ILE A 85 20.11 -18.25 -5.89
C ILE A 85 20.59 -16.82 -5.59
N ASP A 86 20.84 -16.50 -4.32
CA ASP A 86 21.32 -15.16 -3.93
C ASP A 86 22.72 -14.87 -4.44
N HIS A 87 23.59 -15.87 -4.34
CA HIS A 87 24.94 -15.77 -4.86
C HIS A 87 24.94 -15.70 -6.40
N ALA A 88 24.11 -16.51 -7.07
CA ALA A 88 23.99 -16.53 -8.51
C ALA A 88 23.44 -15.20 -9.05
N ALA A 89 22.37 -14.66 -8.46
CA ALA A 89 21.79 -13.37 -8.85
C ALA A 89 22.81 -12.23 -8.76
N LYS A 90 23.61 -12.19 -7.68
CA LYS A 90 24.69 -11.19 -7.52
C LYS A 90 25.80 -11.37 -8.54
N ARG A 91 26.23 -12.61 -8.78
CA ARG A 91 27.26 -12.95 -9.76
C ARG A 91 26.85 -12.50 -11.16
N ASP A 92 25.59 -12.68 -11.50
CA ASP A 92 25.03 -12.40 -12.82
C ASP A 92 24.52 -10.95 -12.94
N GLY A 93 24.72 -10.11 -11.90
CA GLY A 93 24.48 -8.67 -11.94
C GLY A 93 23.03 -8.21 -11.73
N PHE A 94 22.16 -9.09 -11.23
CA PHE A 94 20.75 -8.76 -11.00
C PHE A 94 20.54 -7.97 -9.71
N ALA A 95 19.64 -6.97 -9.77
CA ALA A 95 19.32 -6.11 -8.64
C ALA A 95 18.53 -6.83 -7.53
N ASN A 96 17.74 -7.86 -7.88
CA ASN A 96 16.96 -8.64 -6.93
C ASN A 96 16.75 -10.09 -7.41
N LYS A 97 16.35 -10.97 -6.48
CA LYS A 97 16.10 -12.40 -6.76
C LYS A 97 14.97 -12.62 -7.78
N SER A 98 13.94 -11.79 -7.75
CA SER A 98 12.76 -11.95 -8.60
C SER A 98 13.09 -11.72 -10.07
N ASP A 99 13.94 -10.73 -10.37
CA ASP A 99 14.39 -10.45 -11.73
C ASP A 99 15.26 -11.59 -12.28
N TYR A 100 16.14 -12.13 -11.42
CA TYR A 100 16.95 -13.30 -11.76
C TYR A 100 16.09 -14.54 -12.05
N LEU A 101 15.10 -14.85 -11.20
CA LEU A 101 14.20 -15.97 -11.43
C LEU A 101 13.35 -15.77 -12.68
N ARG A 102 12.89 -14.54 -12.93
CA ARG A 102 12.13 -14.21 -14.13
C ARG A 102 12.96 -14.43 -15.40
N SER A 103 14.23 -14.03 -15.42
CA SER A 103 15.09 -14.24 -16.60
C SER A 103 15.32 -15.73 -16.88
N LEU A 104 15.45 -16.56 -15.83
CA LEU A 104 15.58 -18.01 -16.01
C LEU A 104 14.31 -18.63 -16.61
N VAL A 105 13.13 -18.24 -16.11
CA VAL A 105 11.84 -18.73 -16.65
C VAL A 105 11.64 -18.30 -18.10
N MET A 106 12.04 -17.07 -18.45
CA MET A 106 11.94 -16.59 -19.83
C MET A 106 12.89 -17.35 -20.76
N ALA A 107 14.16 -17.54 -20.37
CA ALA A 107 15.13 -18.30 -21.15
C ALA A 107 14.70 -19.76 -21.36
N ASP A 108 14.15 -20.40 -20.32
CA ASP A 108 13.60 -21.75 -20.39
C ASP A 108 12.40 -21.84 -21.35
N ALA A 109 11.49 -20.87 -21.27
CA ALA A 109 10.35 -20.79 -22.19
C ALA A 109 10.82 -20.63 -23.65
N GLU A 110 11.79 -19.75 -23.91
CA GLU A 110 12.37 -19.54 -25.24
C GLU A 110 12.98 -20.83 -25.80
N ALA A 111 13.81 -21.52 -25.01
CA ALA A 111 14.41 -22.79 -25.39
C ALA A 111 13.34 -23.84 -25.77
N HIS A 112 12.30 -23.99 -24.94
CA HIS A 112 11.20 -24.92 -25.23
C HIS A 112 10.34 -24.52 -26.44
N HIS A 113 10.21 -23.23 -26.73
CA HIS A 113 9.54 -22.76 -27.95
C HIS A 113 10.36 -23.11 -29.19
N GLU A 114 11.69 -22.97 -29.14
CA GLU A 114 12.59 -23.34 -30.23
C GLU A 114 12.63 -24.85 -30.47
N GLU A 115 12.73 -25.66 -29.41
CA GLU A 115 12.68 -27.12 -29.48
C GLU A 115 11.39 -27.61 -30.13
N ARG A 116 10.23 -27.05 -29.72
CA ARG A 116 8.94 -27.39 -30.34
C ARG A 116 8.88 -26.99 -31.80
N ARG A 117 9.46 -25.85 -32.19
CA ARG A 117 9.50 -25.42 -33.58
C ARG A 117 10.33 -26.37 -34.45
N LEU A 118 11.48 -26.83 -33.94
CA LEU A 118 12.37 -27.76 -34.64
C LEU A 118 11.78 -29.17 -34.77
N GLN A 119 10.96 -29.61 -33.82
CA GLN A 119 10.27 -30.90 -33.89
C GLN A 119 9.07 -30.91 -34.87
N LEU A 120 8.57 -29.73 -35.25
CA LEU A 120 7.41 -29.57 -36.15
C LEU A 120 7.81 -29.20 -37.58
N ALA A 121 9.10 -29.03 -37.86
CA ALA A 121 9.68 -28.75 -39.18
C ALA A 121 10.25 -30.02 -39.80
#